data_AF-A0A938V276-F1
#
_entry.id   AF-A0A938V276-F1
#
_cell.length_a   1.000
_cell.length_b   1.000
_cell.length_c   1.000
_cell.angle_alpha   90.00
_cell.angle_beta   90.00
_cell.angle_gamma   90.00
#
_symmetry.space_group_name_H-M   'P 1'
#
loop_
_entity.id
_entity.type
_entity.pdbx_description
1 polymer ?
#
loop_
_entity_poly.entity_id
_entity_poly.type
_entity_poly.pdbx_seq_one_letter_code
_entity_poly.pdbx_strand_id
1 'polypeptide(L)'
;MVPRSLYLAQLEDRLGPGAVAAVTTAAQVAGALPQVLNSWSGKGLLPAAAPQQPADCPGIAAGGACCPASCGVCGGKGCGALPGGASNCCSSTILESGKKCSSKPPPCILTDKP
;
A
#
# COMPACT_ATOMS: atom_id res chain seq x y z
N MET A 1 -0.38 13.87 -20.84
CA MET A 1 0.68 12.84 -21.01
C MET A 1 0.67 12.44 -22.47
N VAL A 2 1.80 12.43 -23.17
CA VAL A 2 1.81 11.92 -24.56
C VAL A 2 1.86 10.39 -24.49
N PRO A 3 0.86 9.67 -25.02
CA PRO A 3 0.83 8.21 -24.98
C PRO A 3 2.00 7.61 -25.78
N ARG A 4 2.72 6.65 -25.19
CA ARG A 4 3.90 6.00 -25.82
C ARG A 4 3.55 5.06 -26.99
N SER A 5 2.27 4.77 -27.21
CA SER A 5 1.81 3.95 -28.33
C SER A 5 0.63 4.60 -29.04
N LEU A 6 0.59 4.43 -30.37
CA LEU A 6 -0.49 4.90 -31.23
C LEU A 6 -1.86 4.35 -30.78
N TYR A 7 -1.88 3.10 -30.33
CA TYR A 7 -3.09 2.45 -29.80
C TYR A 7 -3.68 3.18 -28.59
N LEU A 8 -2.85 3.55 -27.61
CA LEU A 8 -3.33 4.27 -26.42
C LEU A 8 -3.76 5.70 -26.77
N ALA A 9 -3.11 6.33 -27.76
CA ALA A 9 -3.53 7.62 -28.30
C ALA A 9 -4.92 7.57 -28.92
N GLN A 10 -5.16 6.55 -29.75
CA GLN A 10 -6.46 6.32 -30.38
C GLN A 10 -7.54 5.96 -29.37
N LEU A 11 -7.19 5.22 -28.32
CA LEU A 11 -8.11 4.85 -27.25
C LEU A 11 -8.51 6.08 -26.42
N GLU A 12 -7.56 6.95 -26.10
CA GLU A 12 -7.82 8.21 -25.39
C GLU A 12 -8.71 9.15 -26.21
N ASP A 13 -8.43 9.29 -27.51
CA ASP A 13 -9.21 10.12 -28.43
C ASP A 13 -10.67 9.66 -28.52
N ARG A 14 -10.89 8.34 -28.60
CA ARG A 14 -12.24 7.78 -28.81
C ARG A 14 -13.06 7.64 -27.54
N LEU A 15 -12.43 7.26 -26.43
CA LEU A 15 -13.13 6.82 -25.21
C LEU A 15 -12.67 7.58 -23.96
N GLY A 16 -11.74 8.52 -24.10
CA GLY A 16 -11.22 9.33 -23.02
C GLY A 16 -10.12 8.65 -22.20
N PRO A 17 -9.51 9.41 -21.26
CA PRO A 17 -8.37 8.96 -20.46
C PRO A 17 -8.72 7.81 -19.50
N GLY A 18 -10.00 7.67 -19.12
CA GLY A 18 -10.47 6.56 -18.29
C GLY A 18 -10.31 5.20 -18.97
N ALA A 19 -10.52 5.14 -20.30
CA ALA A 19 -10.33 3.91 -21.07
C ALA A 19 -8.86 3.49 -21.14
N VAL A 20 -7.95 4.47 -21.25
CA VAL A 20 -6.49 4.23 -21.17
C VAL A 20 -6.11 3.69 -19.79
N ALA A 21 -6.59 4.31 -18.71
CA ALA A 21 -6.31 3.88 -17.34
C ALA A 21 -6.85 2.47 -17.02
N ALA A 22 -7.92 2.03 -17.69
CA ALA A 22 -8.47 0.70 -17.52
C ALA A 22 -7.60 -0.41 -18.12
N VAL A 23 -6.82 -0.10 -19.17
CA VAL A 23 -5.97 -1.07 -19.88
C VAL A 23 -4.47 -0.87 -19.63
N THR A 24 -4.10 0.20 -18.94
CA THR A 24 -2.71 0.47 -18.53
C THR A 24 -2.61 0.62 -17.02
N THR A 25 -1.78 -0.21 -16.41
CA THR A 25 -1.45 -0.09 -14.99
C THR A 25 -0.59 1.16 -14.73
N ALA A 26 -0.70 1.75 -13.54
CA ALA A 26 0.14 2.87 -13.13
C ALA A 26 1.65 2.55 -13.24
N ALA A 27 2.03 1.30 -12.96
CA ALA A 27 3.41 0.82 -13.10
C ALA A 27 3.89 0.81 -14.55
N GLN A 28 3.02 0.54 -15.53
CA GLN A 28 3.35 0.65 -16.95
C GLN A 28 3.56 2.09 -17.39
N VAL A 29 2.72 3.01 -16.92
CA VAL A 29 2.85 4.45 -17.23
C VAL A 29 4.13 5.02 -16.63
N ALA A 30 4.48 4.60 -15.42
CA ALA A 30 5.69 5.03 -14.72
C ALA A 30 6.98 4.32 -15.18
N GLY A 31 6.91 3.32 -16.06
CA GLY A 31 8.07 2.50 -16.45
C GLY A 31 8.62 1.61 -15.31
N ALA A 32 7.88 1.48 -14.22
CA ALA A 32 8.27 0.72 -13.02
C ALA A 32 7.86 -0.76 -13.10
N LEU A 33 7.17 -1.18 -14.17
CA LEU A 33 6.76 -2.58 -14.38
C LEU A 33 7.88 -3.62 -14.16
N PRO A 34 9.12 -3.46 -14.67
CA PRO A 34 10.18 -4.45 -14.41
C PRO A 34 10.51 -4.59 -12.92
N GLN A 35 10.48 -3.51 -12.14
CA GLN A 35 10.73 -3.55 -10.70
C GLN A 35 9.60 -4.28 -9.97
N VAL A 36 8.35 -4.00 -10.35
CA VAL A 36 7.17 -4.68 -9.81
C VAL A 36 7.24 -6.18 -10.09
N LEU A 37 7.54 -6.58 -11.33
CA LEU A 37 7.64 -7.98 -11.72
C LEU A 37 8.76 -8.72 -10.96
N ASN A 38 9.94 -8.10 -10.82
CA ASN A 38 11.04 -8.67 -10.06
C ASN A 38 10.68 -8.89 -8.59
N SER A 39 9.93 -7.97 -7.99
CA SER A 39 9.48 -8.10 -6.60
C SER A 39 8.37 -9.14 -6.40
N TRP A 40 7.48 -9.30 -7.38
CA TRP A 40 6.33 -10.22 -7.32
C TRP A 40 6.76 -11.70 -7.36
N SER A 41 7.94 -12.01 -7.93
CA SER A 41 8.52 -13.37 -7.95
C SER A 41 7.59 -14.46 -8.51
N GLY A 42 6.58 -14.10 -9.31
CA GLY A 42 5.72 -15.09 -9.98
C GLY A 42 4.56 -15.65 -9.17
N LYS A 43 4.28 -15.17 -7.95
CA LYS A 43 3.33 -15.84 -7.04
C LYS A 43 2.14 -14.97 -6.66
N GLY A 44 0.93 -15.47 -6.90
CA GLY A 44 -0.33 -14.80 -6.56
C GLY A 44 -0.73 -13.73 -7.58
N LEU A 45 -1.68 -12.86 -7.24
CA LEU A 45 -2.06 -11.75 -8.14
C LEU A 45 -0.93 -10.71 -8.18
N LEU A 46 -0.62 -10.20 -9.38
CA LEU A 46 0.20 -8.99 -9.51
C LEU A 46 -0.45 -7.90 -8.65
N PRO A 47 0.31 -7.15 -7.84
CA PRO A 47 -0.24 -6.06 -7.06
C PRO A 47 -0.72 -4.96 -8.01
N ALA A 48 -1.90 -5.15 -8.59
CA ALA A 48 -2.67 -4.11 -9.25
C ALA A 48 -3.12 -3.17 -8.13
N ALA A 49 -2.28 -2.21 -7.79
CA ALA A 49 -2.48 -1.33 -6.64
C ALA A 49 -2.66 -2.12 -5.33
N ALA A 50 -1.72 -3.02 -4.98
CA ALA A 50 -1.55 -3.28 -3.55
C ALA A 50 -1.34 -1.89 -2.90
N PRO A 51 -2.07 -1.54 -1.82
CA PRO A 51 -1.75 -0.33 -1.09
C PRO A 51 -0.24 -0.35 -0.88
N GLN A 52 0.43 0.72 -1.28
CA GLN A 52 1.88 0.86 -1.08
C GLN A 52 2.10 0.73 0.41
N GLN A 53 2.29 -0.50 0.88
CA GLN A 53 2.59 -0.74 2.26
C GLN A 53 3.97 -0.14 2.41
N PRO A 54 4.13 0.90 3.23
CA PRO A 54 5.42 1.56 3.37
C PRO A 54 6.44 0.47 3.67
N ALA A 55 7.59 0.49 2.99
CA ALA A 55 8.62 -0.54 3.17
C ALA A 55 9.03 -0.69 4.65
N ASP A 56 8.83 0.37 5.44
CA ASP A 56 9.00 0.44 6.89
C ASP A 56 7.94 -0.34 7.70
N CYS A 57 6.90 -0.90 7.08
CA CYS A 57 5.84 -1.65 7.75
C CYS A 57 5.81 -3.12 7.31
N PRO A 58 6.50 -4.04 8.01
CA PRO A 58 6.41 -5.47 7.75
C PRO A 58 5.08 -6.10 8.23
N GLY A 59 4.04 -5.28 8.43
CA GLY A 59 2.77 -5.66 9.06
C GLY A 59 1.55 -5.10 8.33
N ILE A 60 0.58 -4.52 9.05
CA ILE A 60 -0.63 -3.90 8.47
C ILE A 60 -0.58 -2.41 8.80
N ALA A 61 -0.53 -1.54 7.79
CA ALA A 61 -0.51 -0.10 7.96
C ALA A 61 -1.93 0.50 7.99
N ALA A 62 -2.27 1.28 9.02
CA ALA A 62 -3.51 2.04 9.09
C ALA A 62 -3.38 3.30 9.95
N GLY A 63 -3.87 4.43 9.45
CA GLY A 63 -3.96 5.68 10.23
C GLY A 63 -2.62 6.20 10.75
N GLY A 64 -1.52 5.99 10.02
CA GLY A 64 -0.17 6.39 10.45
C GLY A 64 0.50 5.43 11.44
N ALA A 65 -0.13 4.31 11.78
CA ALA A 65 0.46 3.25 12.58
C ALA A 65 0.68 1.98 11.73
N CYS A 66 1.68 1.20 12.09
CA CYS A 66 1.95 -0.13 11.57
C CYS A 66 1.72 -1.15 12.69
N CYS A 67 0.70 -1.99 12.50
CA CYS A 67 0.36 -3.09 13.40
C CYS A 67 1.03 -4.39 12.94
N PRO A 68 1.24 -5.38 13.82
CA PRO A 68 1.66 -6.72 13.40
C PRO A 68 0.56 -7.41 12.57
N ALA A 69 0.97 -8.30 11.66
CA ALA A 69 0.05 -9.05 10.81
C ALA A 69 -0.93 -9.94 11.59
N SER A 70 -0.56 -10.32 12.82
CA SER A 70 -1.44 -11.09 13.73
C SER A 70 -2.73 -10.36 14.08
N CYS A 71 -2.78 -9.03 13.96
CA CYS A 71 -3.98 -8.26 14.24
C CYS A 71 -5.11 -8.54 13.24
N GLY A 72 -4.80 -8.97 12.00
CA GLY A 72 -5.74 -9.12 10.89
C GLY A 72 -6.26 -7.79 10.33
N VAL A 73 -6.53 -6.82 11.20
CA VAL A 73 -6.89 -5.43 10.89
C VAL A 73 -6.11 -4.49 11.83
N CYS A 74 -5.62 -3.36 11.31
CA CYS A 74 -4.95 -2.34 12.12
C CYS A 74 -5.93 -1.19 12.40
N GLY A 75 -6.25 -0.96 13.67
CA GLY A 75 -7.21 0.07 14.11
C GLY A 75 -8.68 -0.33 13.97
N GLY A 76 -9.57 0.65 14.12
CA GLY A 76 -11.03 0.47 14.04
C GLY A 76 -11.72 0.23 15.38
N LYS A 77 -13.06 0.25 15.37
CA LYS A 77 -13.87 0.03 16.58
C LYS A 77 -13.68 -1.41 17.06
N GLY A 78 -13.29 -1.57 18.32
CA GLY A 78 -13.03 -2.90 18.90
C GLY A 78 -11.62 -3.45 18.63
N CYS A 79 -10.68 -2.64 18.14
CA CYS A 79 -9.28 -3.05 17.94
C CYS A 79 -8.63 -3.65 19.20
N GLY A 80 -9.13 -3.33 20.40
CA GLY A 80 -8.68 -3.92 21.65
C GLY A 80 -9.01 -5.40 21.84
N ALA A 81 -9.97 -5.94 21.08
CA ALA A 81 -10.36 -7.35 21.08
C ALA A 81 -9.60 -8.19 20.04
N LEU A 82 -8.73 -7.57 19.24
CA LEU A 82 -7.95 -8.25 18.20
C LEU A 82 -6.79 -9.04 18.80
N PRO A 83 -6.20 -10.00 18.03
CA PRO A 83 -5.06 -10.79 18.50
C PRO A 83 -3.83 -9.89 18.68
N GLY A 84 -3.51 -9.57 19.93
CA GLY A 84 -2.48 -8.60 20.31
C GLY A 84 -3.00 -7.45 21.18
N GLY A 85 -4.32 -7.31 21.31
CA GLY A 85 -4.95 -6.31 22.15
C GLY A 85 -4.72 -4.87 21.68
N ALA A 86 -5.20 -3.91 22.47
CA ALA A 86 -5.18 -2.50 22.10
C ALA A 86 -3.74 -1.98 21.87
N SER A 87 -2.78 -2.43 22.66
CA SER A 87 -1.39 -1.99 22.60
C SER A 87 -0.66 -2.36 21.30
N ASN A 88 -1.14 -3.38 20.58
CA ASN A 88 -0.53 -3.83 19.33
C ASN A 88 -1.40 -3.54 18.10
N CYS A 89 -2.72 -3.48 18.25
CA CYS A 89 -3.65 -3.40 17.12
C CYS A 89 -4.46 -2.10 17.06
N CYS A 90 -4.51 -1.27 18.12
CA CYS A 90 -5.19 0.02 18.07
C CYS A 90 -4.24 1.14 17.66
N SER A 91 -4.46 1.71 16.48
CA SER A 91 -3.66 2.82 15.94
C SER A 91 -3.48 3.97 16.93
N SER A 92 -4.52 4.37 17.66
CA SER A 92 -4.44 5.45 18.67
C SER A 92 -3.39 5.16 19.75
N THR A 93 -3.39 3.94 20.32
CA THR A 93 -2.44 3.52 21.36
C THR A 93 -1.00 3.41 20.81
N ILE A 94 -0.87 3.01 19.56
CA ILE A 94 0.44 2.88 18.88
C ILE A 94 1.02 4.28 18.61
N LEU A 95 0.19 5.24 18.20
CA LEU A 95 0.58 6.63 17.99
C LEU A 95 0.98 7.31 19.32
N GLU A 96 0.25 7.06 20.41
CA GLU A 96 0.64 7.55 21.75
C GLU A 96 1.96 6.96 22.25
N SER A 97 2.33 5.75 21.81
CA SER A 97 3.58 5.11 22.23
C SER A 97 4.84 5.80 21.69
N GLY A 98 4.73 6.64 20.64
CA GLY A 98 5.86 7.40 20.08
C GLY A 98 6.95 6.58 19.37
N LYS A 99 6.75 5.27 19.19
CA LYS A 99 7.76 4.34 18.63
C LYS A 99 7.75 4.40 17.11
N LYS A 100 8.84 4.81 16.46
CA LYS A 100 8.93 4.90 14.98
C LYS A 100 9.32 3.56 14.35
N CYS A 101 8.77 3.27 13.17
CA CYS A 101 9.07 2.03 12.45
C CYS A 101 10.53 1.91 11.98
N SER A 102 11.23 3.03 11.84
CA SER A 102 12.64 3.05 11.40
C SER A 102 13.62 2.50 12.45
N SER A 103 13.17 2.21 13.66
CA SER A 103 14.05 1.66 14.73
C SER A 103 13.45 0.48 15.49
N LYS A 104 12.18 0.14 15.28
CA LYS A 104 11.49 -0.92 16.03
C LYS A 104 10.50 -1.68 15.13
N PRO A 105 10.35 -3.00 15.32
CA PRO A 105 9.30 -3.76 14.66
C PRO A 105 7.90 -3.30 15.10
N PRO A 106 6.83 -3.64 14.35
CA PRO A 106 5.45 -3.35 14.72
C PRO A 106 5.12 -3.89 16.12
N PRO A 107 4.38 -3.15 16.97
CA PRO A 107 3.66 -1.90 16.71
C PRO A 107 4.55 -0.64 16.66
N CYS A 108 4.43 0.14 15.58
CA CYS A 108 5.23 1.35 15.37
C CYS A 108 4.49 2.41 14.53
N ILE A 109 5.01 3.64 14.52
CA ILE A 109 4.46 4.81 13.84
C ILE A 109 5.18 4.99 12.51
N LEU A 110 4.38 5.17 11.46
CA LEU A 110 4.84 5.47 10.12
C LEU A 110 5.02 6.97 10.00
N THR A 111 6.26 7.40 9.82
CA THR A 111 6.61 8.81 9.63
C THR A 111 6.54 9.25 8.17
N ASP A 112 6.18 8.36 7.25
CA ASP A 112 5.95 8.70 5.85
C ASP A 112 4.57 9.35 5.70
N LYS A 113 4.56 10.67 5.88
CA LYS A 113 3.51 11.52 5.34
C LYS A 113 3.96 11.89 3.92
N PRO A 114 3.12 11.72 2.88
CA PRO A 114 3.44 12.23 1.55
C PRO A 114 3.64 13.75 1.55
#